data_AF-A0A7J6NS84-F1
#
_entry.id   AF-A0A7J6NS84-F1
#
_cell.length_a   1.000
_cell.length_b   1.000
_cell.length_c   1.000
_cell.angle_alpha   90.00
_cell.angle_beta   90.00
_cell.angle_gamma   90.00
#
_symmetry.space_group_name_H-M   'P 1'
#
loop_
_entity.id
_entity.type
_entity.pdbx_description
1 polymer ?
#
loop_
_entity_poly.entity_id
_entity_poly.type
_entity_poly.pdbx_seq_one_letter_code
_entity_poly.pdbx_strand_id
1 'polypeptide(L)'
;MMISRVAVKYAPVVATRAVAARSLGLMRMSSVAFSSPACAKLNKSLGSELQHEKESYEQPAICKQFLADQTWKFQEVEGDVNMSITRQLPGDKTAVVEWQLTSPFNDAGFDGMEGTAAGEGHRYVVGNCRAFTSVAEKESASSYNGPEFEDLDDNMQEAFDEYLAEVGLTDAVCDFIDATALDKEQREYMRWLSQLKAVVGGN
;
A
#
# COMPACT_ATOMS: atom_id res chain seq x y z
N MET A 1 -2.97 -7.19 10.75
CA MET A 1 -2.56 -6.82 9.39
C MET A 1 -1.08 -6.50 9.42
N MET A 2 -0.26 -7.11 8.55
CA MET A 2 1.20 -6.94 8.62
C MET A 2 1.62 -5.61 7.97
N ILE A 3 2.24 -4.74 8.77
CA ILE A 3 3.14 -3.70 8.28
C ILE A 3 4.32 -4.43 7.64
N SER A 4 4.34 -4.51 6.31
CA SER A 4 5.27 -5.41 5.61
C SER A 4 6.71 -4.94 5.73
N ARG A 5 6.96 -3.64 5.96
CA ARG A 5 8.29 -3.07 6.22
C ARG A 5 8.19 -1.80 7.06
N VAL A 6 8.81 -1.78 8.24
CA VAL A 6 9.19 -0.53 8.92
C VAL A 6 10.64 -0.26 8.53
N ALA A 7 10.90 0.83 7.81
CA ALA A 7 12.24 1.27 7.46
C ALA A 7 12.46 2.70 7.95
N VAL A 8 13.44 2.89 8.83
CA VAL A 8 13.92 4.23 9.21
C VAL A 8 14.91 4.69 8.13
N LYS A 9 14.51 5.66 7.31
CA LYS A 9 15.36 6.27 6.27
C LYS A 9 16.15 7.44 6.87
N TYR A 10 17.36 7.66 6.37
CA TYR A 10 18.12 8.91 6.48
C TYR A 10 18.31 9.41 5.05
N ALA A 11 17.93 10.66 4.73
CA ALA A 11 18.03 11.18 3.37
C ALA A 11 18.41 12.68 3.35
N PRO A 12 19.44 13.09 2.58
CA PRO A 12 19.73 14.50 2.36
C PRO A 12 18.85 15.10 1.24
N VAL A 13 18.46 16.36 1.42
CA VAL A 13 17.65 17.15 0.47
C VAL A 13 18.52 17.61 -0.70
N VAL A 14 18.16 17.24 -1.94
CA VAL A 14 18.64 17.94 -3.14
C VAL A 14 17.49 18.13 -4.13
N ALA A 15 17.25 19.38 -4.49
CA ALA A 15 16.19 19.83 -5.38
C ALA A 15 16.64 19.95 -6.85
N THR A 16 15.65 19.98 -7.75
CA THR A 16 15.64 20.42 -9.16
C THR A 16 16.32 19.51 -10.19
N ARG A 17 15.82 19.33 -11.43
CA ARG A 17 15.07 20.24 -12.32
C ARG A 17 14.37 19.46 -13.46
N ALA A 18 13.30 20.04 -14.01
CA ALA A 18 12.53 19.50 -15.15
C ALA A 18 13.32 19.48 -16.47
N VAL A 19 13.02 18.50 -17.33
CA VAL A 19 13.37 18.50 -18.75
C VAL A 19 12.12 18.17 -19.56
N ALA A 20 11.72 19.11 -20.42
CA ALA A 20 10.67 18.92 -21.41
C ALA A 20 11.15 18.00 -22.54
N ALA A 21 10.26 17.11 -23.02
CA ALA A 21 10.47 16.41 -24.28
C ALA A 21 9.21 16.46 -25.14
N ARG A 22 9.45 16.77 -26.42
CA ARG A 22 8.51 17.16 -27.48
C ARG A 22 7.72 15.98 -28.07
N SER A 23 6.61 16.36 -28.70
CA SER A 23 5.68 15.55 -29.49
C SER A 23 6.30 14.68 -30.58
N LEU A 24 5.74 13.48 -30.78
CA LEU A 24 5.79 12.73 -32.04
C LEU A 24 4.44 12.00 -32.26
N GLY A 25 3.79 12.31 -33.39
CA GLY A 25 2.94 11.40 -34.17
C GLY A 25 1.62 10.90 -33.57
N LEU A 26 0.50 11.55 -33.91
CA LEU A 26 -0.84 11.00 -33.71
C LEU A 26 -1.09 9.86 -34.73
N MET A 27 -0.83 8.61 -34.35
CA MET A 27 -1.35 7.44 -35.07
C MET A 27 -2.84 7.33 -34.76
N ARG A 28 -3.71 7.61 -35.74
CA ARG A 28 -5.11 7.17 -35.69
C ARG A 28 -5.13 5.65 -35.83
N MET A 29 -5.26 4.95 -34.71
CA MET A 29 -5.69 3.57 -34.71
C MET A 29 -7.18 3.56 -35.07
N SER A 30 -7.53 2.99 -36.21
CA SER A 30 -8.91 2.65 -36.53
C SER A 30 -9.33 1.53 -35.57
N SER A 31 -9.96 1.88 -34.45
CA SER A 31 -10.65 0.92 -33.60
C SER A 31 -11.90 0.43 -34.33
N VAL A 32 -11.76 -0.61 -35.15
CA VAL A 32 -12.92 -1.46 -35.46
C VAL A 32 -13.32 -2.11 -34.14
N ALA A 33 -14.26 -1.47 -33.43
CA ALA A 33 -14.81 -1.98 -32.20
C ALA A 33 -15.34 -3.40 -32.45
N PHE A 34 -14.75 -4.39 -31.76
CA PHE A 34 -15.23 -5.76 -31.77
C PHE A 34 -16.59 -5.82 -31.08
N SER A 35 -17.66 -5.55 -31.84
CA SER A 35 -19.03 -5.54 -31.35
C SER A 35 -19.63 -6.92 -31.53
N SER A 36 -19.75 -7.66 -30.42
CA SER A 36 -20.50 -8.93 -30.36
C SER A 36 -21.66 -8.83 -29.36
N PRO A 37 -22.69 -9.68 -29.47
CA PRO A 37 -23.72 -9.79 -28.44
C PRO A 37 -23.16 -10.08 -27.03
N ALA A 38 -22.02 -10.80 -26.96
CA ALA A 38 -21.31 -11.05 -25.71
C ALA A 38 -20.71 -9.76 -25.13
N CYS A 39 -20.10 -8.91 -25.97
CA CYS A 39 -19.60 -7.59 -25.57
C CYS A 39 -20.73 -6.70 -25.04
N ALA A 40 -21.88 -6.68 -25.71
CA ALA A 40 -23.04 -5.89 -25.27
C ALA A 40 -23.59 -6.36 -23.90
N LYS A 41 -23.69 -7.68 -23.69
CA LYS A 41 -24.13 -8.25 -22.42
C LYS A 41 -23.15 -7.92 -21.28
N LEU A 42 -21.86 -8.11 -21.52
CA LEU A 42 -20.82 -7.80 -20.54
C LEU A 42 -20.77 -6.31 -20.21
N ASN A 43 -20.79 -5.43 -21.21
CA ASN A 43 -20.78 -3.97 -21.03
C ASN A 43 -21.98 -3.48 -20.19
N LYS A 44 -23.15 -4.09 -20.37
CA LYS A 44 -24.33 -3.81 -19.55
C LYS A 44 -24.12 -4.24 -18.10
N SER A 45 -23.65 -5.46 -17.88
CA SER A 45 -23.38 -6.00 -16.54
C SER A 45 -22.37 -5.15 -15.78
N LEU A 46 -21.24 -4.82 -16.43
CA LEU A 46 -20.20 -3.96 -15.87
C LEU A 46 -20.71 -2.54 -15.54
N GLY A 47 -21.63 -2.02 -16.36
CA GLY A 47 -22.24 -0.72 -16.12
C GLY A 47 -23.13 -0.70 -14.88
N SER A 48 -23.95 -1.75 -14.70
CA SER A 48 -24.78 -1.91 -13.50
C SER A 48 -23.92 -2.07 -12.26
N GLU A 49 -22.94 -2.98 -12.28
CA GLU A 49 -22.02 -3.21 -11.15
C GLU A 49 -21.31 -1.92 -10.74
N LEU A 50 -20.67 -1.23 -11.70
CA LEU A 50 -19.96 0.02 -11.43
C LEU A 50 -20.86 1.10 -10.83
N GLN A 51 -22.14 1.14 -11.23
CA GLN A 51 -23.09 2.09 -10.65
C GLN A 51 -23.45 1.72 -9.20
N HIS A 52 -23.72 0.44 -8.95
CA HIS A 52 -24.00 -0.05 -7.60
C HIS A 52 -22.84 0.23 -6.64
N GLU A 53 -21.61 -0.05 -7.07
CA GLU A 53 -20.42 0.20 -6.25
C GLU A 53 -20.20 1.70 -5.99
N LYS A 54 -20.42 2.57 -7.00
CA LYS A 54 -20.28 4.02 -6.84
C LYS A 54 -21.30 4.64 -5.89
N GLU A 55 -22.52 4.13 -5.91
CA GLU A 55 -23.59 4.61 -5.03
C GLU A 55 -23.41 4.12 -3.59
N SER A 56 -22.83 2.91 -3.43
CA SER A 56 -22.58 2.32 -2.12
C SER A 56 -21.25 2.76 -1.49
N TYR A 57 -20.30 3.27 -2.28
CA TYR A 57 -18.98 3.59 -1.79
C TYR A 57 -18.98 4.84 -0.89
N GLU A 58 -18.51 4.65 0.34
CA GLU A 58 -18.16 5.71 1.25
C GLU A 58 -16.76 5.46 1.80
N GLN A 59 -15.87 6.44 1.66
CA GLN A 59 -14.54 6.35 2.23
C GLN A 59 -14.62 6.34 3.77
N PRO A 60 -13.98 5.38 4.46
CA PRO A 60 -13.97 5.34 5.92
C PRO A 60 -13.45 6.64 6.54
N ALA A 61 -14.15 7.16 7.53
CA ALA A 61 -13.82 8.44 8.18
C ALA A 61 -12.39 8.48 8.75
N ILE A 62 -11.90 7.33 9.23
CA ILE A 62 -10.55 7.16 9.76
C ILE A 62 -9.46 7.55 8.75
N CYS A 63 -9.68 7.33 7.44
CA CYS A 63 -8.71 7.69 6.40
C CYS A 63 -8.42 9.20 6.39
N LYS A 64 -9.41 10.03 6.74
CA LYS A 64 -9.27 11.48 6.82
C LYS A 64 -8.84 11.94 8.20
N GLN A 65 -9.38 11.32 9.26
CA GLN A 65 -9.13 11.71 10.64
C GLN A 65 -7.68 11.43 11.05
N PHE A 66 -7.13 10.28 10.65
CA PHE A 66 -5.75 9.90 10.97
C PHE A 66 -4.72 10.89 10.39
N LEU A 67 -5.01 11.49 9.23
CA LEU A 67 -4.11 12.42 8.55
C LEU A 67 -4.32 13.89 8.96
N ALA A 68 -5.28 14.17 9.85
CA ALA A 68 -5.67 15.53 10.19
C ALA A 68 -4.60 16.30 10.99
N ASP A 69 -3.80 15.59 11.79
CA ASP A 69 -2.74 16.17 12.61
C ASP A 69 -1.43 16.44 11.83
N GLN A 70 -1.36 15.97 10.57
CA GLN A 70 -0.19 16.05 9.69
C GLN A 70 1.07 15.37 10.24
N THR A 71 0.93 14.48 11.22
CA THR A 71 2.04 13.68 11.76
C THR A 71 2.57 12.71 10.70
N TRP A 72 1.66 12.09 9.96
CA TRP A 72 1.96 11.14 8.89
C TRP A 72 1.56 11.70 7.53
N LYS A 73 2.45 11.56 6.55
CA LYS A 73 2.18 11.85 5.14
C LYS A 73 1.87 10.56 4.40
N PHE A 74 0.62 10.38 4.00
CA PHE A 74 0.18 9.26 3.17
C PHE A 74 0.53 9.46 1.69
N GLN A 75 0.98 8.39 1.03
CA GLN A 75 1.32 8.35 -0.39
C GLN A 75 0.81 7.03 -1.00
N GLU A 76 0.05 7.17 -2.07
CA GLU A 76 -0.42 6.07 -2.93
C GLU A 76 -0.51 6.54 -4.38
N VAL A 77 -0.51 5.59 -5.31
CA VAL A 77 -0.68 5.85 -6.75
C VAL A 77 -1.81 4.98 -7.28
N GLU A 78 -2.63 5.54 -8.18
CA GLU A 78 -3.76 4.83 -8.81
C GLU A 78 -3.23 3.69 -9.71
N GLY A 79 -3.56 2.45 -9.36
CA GLY A 79 -3.07 1.22 -10.00
C GLY A 79 -1.79 0.64 -9.45
N ASP A 80 -1.14 1.36 -8.56
CA ASP A 80 -0.09 0.78 -7.75
C ASP A 80 -0.74 0.10 -6.55
N VAL A 81 -0.35 -1.14 -6.26
CA VAL A 81 -0.84 -1.86 -5.07
C VAL A 81 -0.10 -1.42 -3.82
N ASN A 82 1.02 -0.70 -3.95
CA ASN A 82 1.81 -0.20 -2.84
C ASN A 82 1.24 1.10 -2.27
N MET A 83 1.29 1.19 -0.94
CA MET A 83 0.93 2.36 -0.14
C MET A 83 2.03 2.63 0.88
N SER A 84 2.17 3.89 1.29
CA SER A 84 3.09 4.25 2.36
C SER A 84 2.63 5.44 3.18
N ILE A 85 3.00 5.46 4.46
CA ILE A 85 3.02 6.68 5.28
C ILE A 85 4.45 7.02 5.67
N THR A 86 4.73 8.32 5.73
CA THR A 86 6.05 8.85 6.11
C THR A 86 5.90 9.86 7.24
N ARG A 87 6.72 9.73 8.28
CA ARG A 87 6.80 10.67 9.40
C ARG A 87 8.23 11.17 9.56
N GLN A 88 8.40 12.48 9.72
CA GLN A 88 9.68 13.07 10.08
C GLN A 88 9.92 12.86 11.58
N LEU A 89 11.08 12.32 11.94
CA LEU A 89 11.53 12.15 13.32
C LEU A 89 12.56 13.23 13.68
N PRO A 90 12.92 13.40 14.96
CA PRO A 90 14.02 14.27 15.36
C PRO A 90 15.35 13.91 14.67
N GLY A 91 16.13 14.95 14.34
CA GLY A 91 17.29 14.83 13.44
C GLY A 91 16.89 14.61 11.98
N ASP A 92 17.81 14.27 11.08
CA ASP A 92 17.44 14.00 9.67
C ASP A 92 16.89 12.56 9.48
N LYS A 93 16.22 12.01 10.51
CA LYS A 93 15.63 10.68 10.50
C LYS A 93 14.18 10.72 10.01
N THR A 94 13.79 9.68 9.28
CA THR A 94 12.44 9.55 8.71
C THR A 94 11.93 8.14 8.94
N ALA A 95 10.74 8.00 9.51
CA ALA A 95 10.04 6.72 9.57
C ALA A 95 9.20 6.52 8.31
N VAL A 96 9.33 5.36 7.67
CA VAL A 96 8.48 4.96 6.54
C VAL A 96 7.86 3.60 6.85
N VAL A 97 6.54 3.56 6.72
CA VAL A 97 5.72 2.36 6.84
C VAL A 97 5.15 2.08 5.47
N GLU A 98 5.47 0.91 4.91
CA GLU A 98 5.08 0.48 3.56
C GLU A 98 4.20 -0.78 3.65
N TRP A 99 3.07 -0.80 2.96
CA TRP A 99 2.19 -1.96 2.83
C TRP A 99 1.64 -2.08 1.40
N GLN A 100 1.09 -3.24 1.08
CA GLN A 100 0.54 -3.54 -0.24
C GLN A 100 -0.89 -4.04 -0.11
N LEU A 101 -1.70 -3.85 -1.14
CA LEU A 101 -2.92 -4.62 -1.32
C LEU A 101 -2.54 -6.09 -1.51
N THR A 102 -2.91 -6.93 -0.56
CA THR A 102 -2.79 -8.38 -0.72
C THR A 102 -3.95 -8.84 -1.59
N SER A 103 -3.66 -9.61 -2.64
CA SER A 103 -4.72 -10.31 -3.39
C SER A 103 -5.44 -11.25 -2.43
N PRO A 104 -6.79 -11.27 -2.38
CA PRO A 104 -7.55 -12.21 -1.56
C PRO A 104 -7.32 -13.68 -1.94
N PHE A 105 -6.59 -13.96 -3.02
CA PHE A 105 -6.28 -15.30 -3.52
C PHE A 105 -4.84 -15.75 -3.30
N ASN A 106 -4.04 -14.99 -2.56
CA ASN A 106 -2.68 -15.43 -2.23
C ASN A 106 -2.67 -16.26 -0.93
N ASP A 107 -3.50 -17.31 -0.86
CA ASP A 107 -3.46 -18.35 0.17
C ASP A 107 -2.23 -19.27 0.01
N ALA A 108 -1.54 -19.19 -1.14
CA ALA A 108 -0.36 -20.00 -1.44
C ALA A 108 0.90 -19.38 -0.83
N GLY A 109 1.03 -19.42 0.49
CA GLY A 109 2.33 -19.20 1.14
C GLY A 109 2.33 -18.72 2.59
N PHE A 110 1.18 -18.54 3.23
CA PHE A 110 1.16 -18.14 4.65
C PHE A 110 0.02 -18.82 5.40
N ASP A 111 0.14 -20.14 5.49
CA ASP A 111 -0.71 -20.99 6.31
C ASP A 111 -0.26 -20.82 7.78
N GLY A 112 -1.02 -20.05 8.56
CA GLY A 112 -0.99 -20.16 10.02
C GLY A 112 -0.14 -19.16 10.81
N MET A 113 -0.39 -17.85 10.70
CA MET A 113 -0.27 -17.00 11.89
C MET A 113 -1.61 -16.34 12.14
N GLU A 114 -2.40 -17.03 12.97
CA GLU A 114 -3.56 -16.47 13.65
C GLU A 114 -3.10 -15.15 14.28
N GLY A 115 -3.66 -14.02 13.82
CA GLY A 115 -3.43 -12.75 14.48
C GLY A 115 -3.79 -12.95 15.94
N THR A 116 -2.86 -12.71 16.84
CA THR A 116 -3.09 -12.85 18.28
C THR A 116 -4.36 -12.06 18.61
N ALA A 117 -5.43 -12.81 18.85
CA ALA A 117 -6.71 -12.27 19.23
C ALA A 117 -6.49 -11.52 20.54
N ALA A 118 -6.70 -10.20 20.52
CA ALA A 118 -6.90 -9.32 21.67
C ALA A 118 -6.47 -9.93 23.01
N GLY A 119 -5.17 -9.98 23.26
CA GLY A 119 -4.60 -10.60 24.45
C GLY A 119 -3.12 -10.29 24.54
N GLU A 120 -2.78 -9.22 25.28
CA GLU A 120 -1.43 -8.85 25.73
C GLU A 120 -0.36 -8.76 24.62
N GLY A 121 -0.47 -7.77 23.73
CA GLY A 121 0.58 -7.46 22.75
C GLY A 121 0.22 -6.35 21.76
N HIS A 122 1.21 -5.85 21.00
CA HIS A 122 1.00 -4.94 19.88
C HIS A 122 0.19 -5.62 18.76
N ARG A 123 -0.59 -4.86 17.97
CA ARG A 123 -1.36 -5.38 16.81
C ARG A 123 -0.50 -5.80 15.60
N TYR A 124 0.82 -5.72 15.73
CA TYR A 124 1.79 -6.10 14.73
C TYR A 124 2.76 -7.13 15.31
N VAL A 125 3.41 -7.90 14.43
CA VAL A 125 4.50 -8.81 14.77
C VAL A 125 5.71 -8.38 13.96
N VAL A 126 6.87 -8.27 14.61
CA VAL A 126 8.14 -8.02 13.92
C VAL A 126 8.68 -9.36 13.44
N GLY A 127 8.74 -9.57 12.12
CA GLY A 127 9.32 -10.80 11.55
C GLY A 127 10.85 -10.74 11.51
N ASN A 128 11.39 -9.75 10.80
CA ASN A 128 12.84 -9.54 10.70
C ASN A 128 13.19 -8.07 10.89
N CYS A 129 14.34 -7.81 11.52
CA CYS A 129 14.94 -6.49 11.61
C CYS A 129 16.20 -6.42 10.74
N ARG A 130 16.17 -5.53 9.74
CA ARG A 130 17.24 -5.36 8.77
C ARG A 130 17.84 -3.97 8.82
N ALA A 131 19.18 -3.90 8.85
CA ALA A 131 19.94 -2.67 8.69
C ALA A 131 20.56 -2.61 7.28
N PHE A 132 20.70 -1.40 6.75
CA PHE A 132 21.32 -1.13 5.45
C PHE A 132 21.89 0.28 5.41
N THR A 133 22.87 0.51 4.54
CA THR A 133 23.58 1.79 4.40
C THR A 133 23.21 2.54 3.12
N SER A 134 22.52 1.87 2.18
CA SER A 134 22.10 2.45 0.92
C SER A 134 20.75 1.91 0.47
N VAL A 135 20.08 2.64 -0.42
CA VAL A 135 18.83 2.19 -1.05
C VAL A 135 19.07 0.94 -1.92
N ALA A 136 20.21 0.88 -2.62
CA ALA A 136 20.57 -0.29 -3.42
C ALA A 136 20.68 -1.55 -2.56
N GLU A 137 21.24 -1.41 -1.36
CA GLU A 137 21.27 -2.49 -0.38
C GLU A 137 19.86 -2.85 0.09
N LYS A 138 19.04 -1.87 0.51
CA LYS A 138 17.63 -2.11 0.93
C LYS A 138 16.85 -2.96 -0.06
N GLU A 139 16.94 -2.63 -1.35
CA GLU A 139 16.19 -3.30 -2.42
C GLU A 139 16.87 -4.59 -2.95
N SER A 140 18.07 -4.90 -2.49
CA SER A 140 18.79 -6.12 -2.89
C SER A 140 18.24 -7.36 -2.19
N ALA A 141 17.85 -8.36 -2.99
CA ALA A 141 17.37 -9.66 -2.51
C ALA A 141 18.48 -10.53 -1.90
N SER A 142 19.74 -10.24 -2.17
CA SER A 142 20.90 -10.99 -1.66
C SER A 142 21.48 -10.41 -0.38
N SER A 143 20.90 -9.34 0.15
CA SER A 143 21.38 -8.69 1.36
C SER A 143 20.87 -9.41 2.60
N TYR A 144 21.67 -9.40 3.67
CA TYR A 144 21.30 -10.07 4.92
C TYR A 144 20.00 -9.49 5.50
N ASN A 145 19.05 -10.35 5.82
CA ASN A 145 17.73 -9.97 6.32
C ASN A 145 17.66 -9.76 7.83
N GLY A 146 18.77 -10.03 8.54
CA GLY A 146 18.74 -10.20 9.99
C GLY A 146 18.40 -11.64 10.38
N PRO A 147 18.53 -12.00 11.67
CA PRO A 147 17.95 -13.22 12.22
C PRO A 147 16.41 -13.13 12.23
N GLU A 148 15.75 -14.24 12.57
CA GLU A 148 14.35 -14.21 13.03
C GLU A 148 14.29 -13.32 14.28
N PHE A 149 13.30 -12.42 14.36
CA PHE A 149 13.21 -11.51 15.49
C PHE A 149 12.95 -12.25 16.82
N GLU A 150 12.19 -13.34 16.77
CA GLU A 150 11.89 -14.20 17.92
C GLU A 150 13.13 -14.86 18.54
N ASP A 151 14.21 -15.02 17.76
CA ASP A 151 15.49 -15.58 18.22
C ASP A 151 16.39 -14.53 18.91
N LEU A 152 15.98 -13.26 18.96
CA LEU A 152 16.72 -12.21 19.66
C LEU A 152 16.54 -12.30 21.18
N ASP A 153 17.46 -11.72 21.95
CA ASP A 153 17.32 -11.62 23.42
C ASP A 153 16.04 -10.87 23.80
N ASP A 154 15.32 -11.35 24.82
CA ASP A 154 14.02 -10.81 25.24
C ASP A 154 14.09 -9.29 25.53
N ASN A 155 15.15 -8.84 26.20
CA ASN A 155 15.33 -7.40 26.51
C ASN A 155 15.51 -6.57 25.23
N MET A 156 16.12 -7.15 24.19
CA MET A 156 16.25 -6.50 22.89
C MET A 156 14.90 -6.41 22.19
N GLN A 157 14.10 -7.48 22.24
CA GLN A 157 12.75 -7.49 21.67
C GLN A 157 11.86 -6.42 22.32
N GLU A 158 11.83 -6.37 23.65
CA GLU A 158 11.09 -5.37 24.42
C GLU A 158 11.53 -3.93 24.08
N ALA A 159 12.84 -3.67 24.02
CA ALA A 159 13.37 -2.36 23.66
C ALA A 159 13.02 -1.94 22.22
N PHE A 160 12.88 -2.91 21.30
CA PHE A 160 12.43 -2.63 19.93
C PHE A 160 10.95 -2.20 19.91
N ASP A 161 10.10 -2.86 20.68
CA ASP A 161 8.69 -2.51 20.79
C ASP A 161 8.49 -1.11 21.37
N GLU A 162 9.22 -0.76 22.44
CA GLU A 162 9.24 0.60 22.98
C GLU A 162 9.70 1.62 21.94
N TYR A 163 10.79 1.32 21.21
CA TYR A 163 11.29 2.20 20.16
C TYR A 163 10.28 2.40 19.02
N LEU A 164 9.61 1.34 18.57
CA LEU A 164 8.59 1.42 17.51
C LEU A 164 7.39 2.24 17.96
N ALA A 165 6.97 2.11 19.22
CA ALA A 165 5.93 2.95 19.80
C ALA A 165 6.31 4.44 19.82
N GLU A 166 7.56 4.78 20.19
CA GLU A 166 8.07 6.16 20.15
C GLU A 166 8.13 6.73 18.72
N VAL A 167 8.52 5.90 17.75
CA VAL A 167 8.48 6.24 16.32
C VAL A 167 7.05 6.49 15.84
N GLY A 168 6.04 6.03 16.58
CA GLY A 168 4.62 6.24 16.34
C GLY A 168 3.90 5.04 15.73
N LEU A 169 4.53 3.87 15.72
CA LEU A 169 3.90 2.61 15.33
C LEU A 169 2.94 2.18 16.43
N THR A 170 1.70 2.67 16.34
CA THR A 170 0.66 2.48 17.35
C THR A 170 -0.55 1.80 16.72
N ASP A 171 -1.53 1.41 17.54
CA ASP A 171 -2.78 0.84 17.04
C ASP A 171 -3.51 1.76 16.04
N ALA A 172 -3.38 3.09 16.19
CA ALA A 172 -3.93 4.04 15.23
C ALA A 172 -3.31 3.91 13.83
N VAL A 173 -2.00 3.59 13.73
CA VAL A 173 -1.36 3.28 12.45
C VAL A 173 -1.93 1.98 11.89
N CYS A 174 -2.08 0.94 12.73
CA CYS A 174 -2.67 -0.33 12.31
C CYS A 174 -4.09 -0.15 11.77
N ASP A 175 -4.95 0.58 12.50
CA ASP A 175 -6.32 0.88 12.08
C ASP A 175 -6.36 1.67 10.77
N PHE A 176 -5.45 2.62 10.58
CA PHE A 176 -5.33 3.37 9.34
C PHE A 176 -4.92 2.48 8.18
N ILE A 177 -3.96 1.59 8.37
CA ILE A 177 -3.53 0.63 7.35
C ILE A 177 -4.72 -0.25 6.98
N ASP A 178 -5.44 -0.83 7.95
CA ASP A 178 -6.62 -1.68 7.73
C ASP A 178 -7.67 -0.98 6.88
N ALA A 179 -8.04 0.25 7.27
CA ALA A 179 -9.05 1.01 6.57
C ALA A 179 -8.61 1.44 5.17
N THR A 180 -7.34 1.84 4.99
CA THR A 180 -6.83 2.27 3.68
C THR A 180 -6.64 1.11 2.72
N ALA A 181 -6.33 -0.09 3.19
CA ALA A 181 -6.28 -1.28 2.35
C ALA A 181 -7.66 -1.58 1.76
N LEU A 182 -8.70 -1.63 2.60
CA LEU A 182 -10.08 -1.86 2.14
C LEU A 182 -10.57 -0.73 1.21
N ASP A 183 -10.31 0.53 1.59
CA ASP A 183 -10.67 1.69 0.78
C ASP A 183 -10.01 1.64 -0.62
N LYS A 184 -8.71 1.35 -0.66
CA LYS A 184 -7.97 1.30 -1.92
C LYS A 184 -8.38 0.10 -2.77
N GLU A 185 -8.61 -1.08 -2.17
CA GLU A 185 -9.14 -2.24 -2.88
C GLU A 185 -10.46 -1.90 -3.60
N GLN A 186 -11.39 -1.27 -2.89
CA GLN A 186 -12.67 -0.86 -3.46
C GLN A 186 -12.51 0.16 -4.59
N ARG A 187 -11.61 1.15 -4.44
CA ARG A 187 -11.32 2.13 -5.50
C ARG A 187 -10.66 1.49 -6.73
N GLU A 188 -9.72 0.58 -6.54
CA GLU A 188 -9.09 -0.14 -7.65
C GLU A 188 -10.06 -1.13 -8.33
N TYR A 189 -11.00 -1.73 -7.58
CA TYR A 189 -12.08 -2.55 -8.16
C TYR A 189 -12.99 -1.72 -9.08
N MET A 190 -13.50 -0.58 -8.60
CA MET A 190 -14.29 0.34 -9.42
C MET A 190 -13.52 0.82 -10.66
N ARG A 191 -12.22 1.06 -10.50
CA ARG A 191 -11.34 1.43 -11.61
C ARG A 191 -11.22 0.30 -12.62
N TRP A 192 -11.01 -0.93 -12.17
CA TRP A 192 -10.93 -2.12 -13.01
C TRP A 192 -12.24 -2.33 -13.80
N LEU A 193 -13.40 -2.22 -13.15
CA LEU A 193 -14.72 -2.26 -13.81
C LEU A 193 -14.81 -1.19 -14.90
N SER A 194 -14.39 0.03 -14.61
CA SER A 194 -14.40 1.15 -15.58
C SER A 194 -13.47 0.89 -16.77
N GLN A 195 -12.25 0.39 -16.54
CA GLN A 195 -11.30 0.07 -17.61
C GLN A 195 -11.81 -1.09 -18.47
N LEU A 196 -12.31 -2.16 -17.86
CA LEU A 196 -12.85 -3.30 -18.58
C LEU A 196 -14.07 -2.89 -19.42
N LYS A 197 -14.93 -2.01 -18.88
CA LYS A 197 -16.04 -1.41 -19.62
C LYS A 197 -15.57 -0.64 -20.85
N ALA A 198 -14.48 0.14 -20.75
CA ALA A 198 -13.91 0.87 -21.88
C ALA A 198 -13.41 -0.08 -22.98
N VAL A 199 -12.66 -1.12 -22.58
CA VAL A 199 -12.15 -2.16 -23.49
C VAL A 199 -13.29 -2.88 -24.23
N VAL A 200 -14.34 -3.29 -23.51
CA VAL A 200 -15.49 -4.01 -24.09
C VAL A 200 -16.39 -3.06 -24.89
N GLY A 201 -16.45 -1.79 -24.50
CA GLY A 201 -17.22 -0.73 -25.16
C GLY A 201 -16.61 -0.24 -26.47
N GLY A 202 -15.36 -0.58 -26.76
CA GLY A 202 -14.70 -0.27 -28.03
C GLY A 202 -14.12 1.14 -28.16
N ASN A 203 -13.74 1.78 -27.05
CA ASN A 203 -13.04 3.08 -27.05
C ASN A 203 -11.53 2.92 -26.91
#